data_AF-A0A2A5P0N7-F1
#
_entry.id   AF-A0A2A5P0N7-F1
#
_cell.length_a   1.000
_cell.length_b   1.000
_cell.length_c   1.000
_cell.angle_alpha   90.00
_cell.angle_beta   90.00
_cell.angle_gamma   90.00
#
_symmetry.space_group_name_H-M   'P 1'
#
loop_
_entity.id
_entity.type
_entity.pdbx_description
1 polymer ?
#
loop_
_entity_poly.entity_id
_entity_poly.type
_entity_poly.pdbx_seq_one_letter_code
_entity_poly.pdbx_strand_id
1 'polypeptide(L)' 'MLDNWSIVVSGKGLPVGVITDRDILRGCITQRKDMDRCSVGEITSSPLITIETDKPLSKAWTLMTETGVGKVYVVEKVG' A
#
# COMPACT_ATOMS: atom_id res chain seq x y z
N MET A 1 5.61 -18.42 -0.07
CA MET A 1 6.33 -17.18 -0.42
C MET A 1 5.93 -16.15 0.62
N LEU A 2 6.75 -16.01 1.67
CA LEU A 2 6.46 -15.22 2.88
C LEU A 2 7.16 -13.86 2.82
N ASP A 3 7.18 -13.23 1.65
CA ASP A 3 7.80 -11.92 1.45
C ASP A 3 6.72 -10.85 1.61
N ASN A 4 6.28 -10.62 2.84
CA ASN A 4 5.26 -9.63 3.15
C ASN A 4 5.90 -8.23 3.27
N TRP A 5 6.69 -7.80 2.29
CA TRP A 5 7.27 -6.45 2.26
C TRP A 5 6.32 -5.46 1.58
N SER A 6 6.52 -4.18 1.85
CA SER A 6 5.78 -3.08 1.24
C SER A 6 6.63 -1.83 1.27
N ILE A 7 6.58 -1.05 0.20
CA ILE A 7 7.17 0.29 0.14
C ILE A 7 6.03 1.30 0.18
N VAL A 8 6.07 2.20 1.16
CA VAL A 8 5.16 3.34 1.21
C VAL A 8 5.65 4.38 0.21
N VAL A 9 4.75 4.80 -0.66
CA VAL A 9 5.03 5.86 -1.63
C VAL A 9 4.55 7.18 -1.02
N SER A 10 5.41 8.20 -1.06
CA SER A 10 5.11 9.54 -0.55
C SER A 10 5.08 10.57 -1.67
N GLY A 11 4.22 11.57 -1.52
CA GLY A 11 4.13 12.74 -2.38
C GLY A 11 3.99 13.99 -1.51
N LYS A 12 4.86 14.99 -1.74
CA LYS A 12 4.89 16.24 -0.95
C LYS A 12 5.00 15.99 0.57
N GLY A 13 5.72 14.94 0.98
CA GLY A 13 5.92 14.58 2.38
C GLY A 13 4.78 13.80 3.03
N LEU A 14 3.70 13.50 2.30
CA LEU A 14 2.57 12.71 2.80
C LEU A 14 2.51 11.33 2.15
N PRO A 15 2.09 10.27 2.88
CA PRO A 15 1.86 8.96 2.28
C PRO A 15 0.69 9.02 1.30
N VAL A 16 0.92 8.57 0.07
CA VAL A 16 -0.09 8.58 -1.01
C VAL A 16 -0.54 7.18 -1.43
N GLY A 17 0.27 6.16 -1.12
CA GLY A 17 -0.03 4.77 -1.47
C GLY A 17 1.06 3.79 -1.08
N VAL A 18 0.97 2.58 -1.62
CA VAL A 18 1.87 1.46 -1.34
C VAL A 18 2.20 0.69 -2.61
N ILE A 19 3.41 0.13 -2.66
CA ILE A 19 3.80 -0.92 -3.61
C ILE A 19 4.16 -2.20 -2.85
N THR A 20 3.62 -3.31 -3.34
CA THR A 20 3.91 -4.69 -2.92
C THR A 20 4.28 -5.55 -4.13
N ASP A 21 4.69 -6.80 -3.92
CA ASP A 21 4.92 -7.76 -5.01
C ASP A 21 3.72 -7.87 -5.97
N ARG A 22 2.50 -7.84 -5.44
CA ARG A 22 1.28 -7.93 -6.26
C ARG A 22 1.16 -6.75 -7.22
N ASP A 23 1.58 -5.57 -6.78
CA ASP A 23 1.53 -4.35 -7.58
C ASP A 23 2.59 -4.37 -8.68
N ILE A 24 3.79 -4.87 -8.40
CA ILE A 24 4.84 -5.06 -9.43
C ILE A 24 4.38 -6.10 -10.46
N LEU A 25 3.87 -7.25 -10.01
CA LEU A 25 3.38 -8.31 -10.89
C LEU A 25 2.27 -7.80 -11.80
N ARG A 26 1.24 -7.13 -11.24
CA ARG A 26 0.07 -6.66 -12.02
C ARG A 26 0.34 -5.39 -12.81
N GLY A 27 1.12 -4.46 -12.26
CA GLY A 27 1.38 -3.14 -12.80
C GLY A 27 2.46 -3.13 -13.89
N CYS A 28 3.49 -3.98 -13.76
CA CYS A 28 4.57 -4.07 -14.74
C CYS A 28 4.50 -5.35 -15.57
N ILE A 29 4.61 -6.51 -14.90
CA ILE A 29 4.92 -7.78 -15.58
C ILE A 29 3.76 -8.24 -16.46
N THR A 30 2.57 -8.36 -15.90
CA THR A 30 1.37 -8.81 -16.64
C THR A 30 1.03 -7.86 -17.78
N GLN A 31 1.35 -6.58 -17.64
CA GLN A 31 1.13 -5.55 -18.66
C GLN A 31 2.27 -5.45 -19.68
N ARG A 32 3.35 -6.22 -19.52
CA ARG A 32 4.56 -6.16 -20.37
C ARG A 32 5.13 -4.75 -20.49
N LYS A 33 5.05 -3.95 -19.43
CA LYS A 33 5.66 -2.62 -19.40
C LYS A 33 7.18 -2.74 -19.39
N ASP A 34 7.84 -1.78 -20.03
CA ASP A 34 9.27 -1.57 -19.90
C ASP A 34 9.56 -1.09 -18.47
N MET A 35 10.25 -1.92 -17.68
CA MET A 35 10.53 -1.62 -16.28
C MET A 35 11.49 -0.44 -16.10
N ASP A 36 12.33 -0.16 -17.10
CA ASP A 36 13.25 0.99 -17.04
C ASP A 36 12.52 2.32 -17.28
N ARG A 37 11.28 2.26 -17.78
CA ARG A 37 10.44 3.43 -18.07
C ARG A 37 9.19 3.51 -17.19
N CYS A 38 8.90 2.48 -16.42
CA CYS A 38 7.73 2.45 -15.57
C CYS A 38 7.97 3.28 -14.30
N SER A 39 7.15 4.31 -14.11
CA SER A 39 7.23 5.15 -12.92
C SER A 39 6.56 4.49 -11.72
N VAL A 40 7.05 4.81 -10.52
CA VAL A 40 6.46 4.39 -9.24
C VAL A 40 4.97 4.74 -9.18
N GLY A 41 4.58 5.92 -9.65
CA GLY A 41 3.20 6.39 -9.64
C GLY A 41 2.24 5.53 -10.46
N GLU A 42 2.72 4.90 -11.54
CA GLU A 42 1.88 4.04 -12.39
C GLU A 42 1.52 2.70 -11.76
N ILE A 43 2.31 2.23 -10.80
CA ILE A 43 2.11 0.93 -10.14
C ILE A 43 1.73 1.06 -8.67
N THR A 44 1.64 2.28 -8.16
CA THR A 44 1.26 2.51 -6.77
C THR A 44 -0.21 2.14 -6.57
N SER A 45 -0.48 1.28 -5.59
CA SER A 45 -1.82 1.05 -5.08
C SER A 45 -2.21 2.19 -4.13
N SER A 46 -3.33 2.85 -4.40
CA SER A 46 -3.84 4.01 -3.66
C SER A 46 -5.36 3.99 -3.53
N PRO A 47 -5.95 4.60 -2.49
CA PRO A 47 -5.27 5.24 -1.37
C PRO A 47 -4.65 4.21 -0.40
N LEU A 48 -3.71 4.66 0.43
CA LEU A 48 -3.17 3.84 1.51
C LEU A 48 -4.29 3.52 2.51
N ILE A 49 -4.48 2.24 2.83
CA ILE A 49 -5.44 1.83 3.87
C ILE A 49 -4.78 2.03 5.23
N THR A 50 -5.29 3.00 6.00
CA THR A 50 -4.69 3.45 7.26
C THR A 50 -5.58 3.24 8.48
N ILE A 51 -4.98 3.23 9.66
CA ILE A 51 -5.66 3.24 10.96
C ILE A 51 -4.96 4.19 11.93
N GLU A 52 -5.71 4.82 12.82
CA GLU A 52 -5.15 5.69 13.85
C GLU A 52 -4.47 4.88 14.97
N THR A 53 -3.45 5.46 15.60
CA THR A 53 -2.62 4.83 16.66
C THR A 53 -3.41 4.36 17.88
N ASP A 54 -4.60 4.92 18.14
CA ASP A 54 -5.43 4.66 19.31
C ASP A 54 -6.52 3.60 19.09
N LYS A 55 -6.64 3.07 17.87
CA LYS A 55 -7.73 2.13 17.54
C LYS A 55 -7.41 0.70 18.00
N PRO A 56 -8.42 -0.06 18.43
CA PRO A 56 -8.21 -1.43 18.86
C PRO A 56 -7.82 -2.34 17.69
N LEU A 57 -7.09 -3.41 17.98
CA LEU A 57 -6.69 -4.44 17.01
C LEU A 57 -7.89 -5.01 16.22
N SER A 58 -9.04 -5.15 16.87
CA SER A 58 -10.27 -5.63 16.21
C SER A 58 -10.68 -4.74 15.04
N LYS A 59 -10.47 -3.42 15.13
CA LYS A 59 -10.75 -2.51 14.01
C LYS A 59 -9.77 -2.70 12.86
N ALA A 60 -8.49 -2.94 13.14
CA ALA A 60 -7.52 -3.28 12.10
C ALA A 60 -7.89 -4.59 11.40
N TRP A 61 -8.33 -5.60 12.16
CA TRP A 61 -8.77 -6.88 11.61
C TRP A 61 -9.99 -6.76 10.70
N THR A 62 -11.02 -6.04 11.15
CA THR A 62 -12.21 -5.75 10.34
C THR A 62 -11.81 -5.04 9.05
N LEU A 63 -10.97 -4.01 9.13
CA LEU A 63 -10.52 -3.25 7.97
C LEU A 63 -9.75 -4.13 6.97
N MET A 64 -8.83 -4.98 7.44
CA MET A 64 -8.11 -5.94 6.59
C MET A 64 -9.06 -6.90 5.87
N THR A 65 -10.07 -7.40 6.58
CA THR A 65 -11.04 -8.36 6.05
C THR A 65 -11.94 -7.71 5.00
N GLU A 66 -12.48 -6.52 5.29
CA GLU A 66 -13.40 -5.81 4.41
C GLU A 66 -12.72 -5.28 3.14
N THR A 67 -11.47 -4.85 3.25
CA THR A 67 -10.70 -4.32 2.10
C THR A 67 -9.89 -5.38 1.36
N GLY A 68 -9.78 -6.60 1.90
CA GLY A 68 -9.01 -7.70 1.32
C GLY A 68 -7.50 -7.47 1.29
N VAL A 69 -6.99 -6.58 2.17
CA VAL A 69 -5.56 -6.28 2.30
C VAL A 69 -4.92 -7.08 3.42
N GLY A 70 -3.66 -7.48 3.23
CA GLY A 70 -2.89 -8.17 4.27
C GLY A 70 -2.20 -7.23 5.27
N LYS A 71 -2.34 -5.91 5.11
CA LYS A 71 -1.66 -4.87 5.91
C LYS A 71 -2.50 -3.62 6.02
N VAL A 72 -2.43 -2.97 7.17
CA VAL A 72 -2.96 -1.64 7.42
C VAL A 72 -1.83 -0.79 7.99
N TYR A 73 -1.76 0.47 7.57
CA TYR A 73 -0.70 1.39 7.98
C TYR A 73 -1.16 2.27 9.13
N VAL A 74 -0.36 2.33 10.19
CA VAL A 74 -0.68 3.18 11.33
C VAL A 74 -0.25 4.60 11.02
N VAL A 75 -1.16 5.56 11.22
CA VAL A 75 -0.90 7.00 11.03
C VAL A 75 -1.28 7.76 12.30
N GLU A 76 -0.49 8.79 12.61
CA GLU A 76 -0.88 9.79 13.59
C GLU A 76 -1.85 10.79 12.95
N LYS A 77 -2.85 11.23 13.72
CA LYS A 77 -3.62 12.41 13.32
C LYS A 77 -2.69 13.60 13.37
N VAL A 78 -2.54 14.30 12.25
CA VAL A 78 -1.97 15.64 12.26
C VAL A 78 -2.97 16.51 13.02
N GLY A 79 -2.53 17.07 14.15
CA GLY A 79 -3.32 18.00 14.97
C GLY A 79 -3.63 19.29 14.25
#